data_AF-A0A6C0NER4-F1
#
_entry.id   AF-A0A6C0NER4-F1
#
_cell.length_a   1.000
_cell.length_b   1.000
_cell.length_c   1.000
_cell.angle_alpha   90.00
_cell.angle_beta   90.00
_cell.angle_gamma   90.00
#
_symmetry.space_group_name_H-M   'P 1'
#
loop_
_entity.id
_entity.type
_entity.pdbx_description
1 polymer ?
#
loop_
_entity_poly.entity_id
_entity_poly.type
_entity_poly.pdbx_seq_one_letter_code
_entity_poly.pdbx_strand_id
1 'polypeptide(L)'
;MSVENTLTAELNTSENTGEIIPSVAIDLIIAQRTAGIAAFMEGLEKLREAEQLFAAAAEKDWFSGLDEIVATGRRCHKENDIEAVRRRVARCVDSSIWTRLMTQTGMFTLMSSEQHDKWNDQLYSEECPEVTLDNVISTFQHLHASKNETFVTGIIDVFRNLSWDYKTNNPCRLSKKIILEGVLSINVSRTRYASVRSNAQNWINDLARAFCLLDKKNVPDSRVAEGSQYRDFISLNSYTLEGVFSCEWFTIKSFWKGSAHVTFTRPDLVEKINEIMASRYPDALPSRV
;
A
#
# COMPACT_ATOMS: atom_id res chain seq x y z
N MET A 1 -32.97 -30.94 21.90
CA MET A 1 -34.33 -30.57 22.35
C MET A 1 -34.66 -29.26 21.69
N SER A 2 -35.53 -29.31 20.68
CA SER A 2 -35.76 -28.22 19.73
C SER A 2 -36.54 -27.08 20.37
N VAL A 3 -36.17 -25.85 19.99
CA VAL A 3 -36.76 -24.56 20.44
C VAL A 3 -38.28 -24.51 20.26
N GLU A 4 -38.82 -25.32 19.34
CA GLU A 4 -40.26 -25.51 19.12
C GLU A 4 -41.04 -25.93 20.38
N ASN A 5 -40.46 -26.76 21.26
CA ASN A 5 -41.19 -27.28 22.43
C ASN A 5 -41.30 -26.27 23.57
N THR A 6 -40.47 -25.23 23.60
CA THR A 6 -40.48 -24.21 24.66
C THR A 6 -41.50 -23.11 24.36
N LEU A 7 -41.77 -22.82 23.08
CA LEU A 7 -42.65 -21.73 22.63
C LEU A 7 -44.14 -22.06 22.71
N THR A 8 -44.52 -23.34 22.74
CA THR A 8 -45.93 -23.75 22.77
C THR A 8 -46.63 -23.53 24.10
N ALA A 9 -45.90 -23.34 25.20
CA ALA A 9 -46.47 -23.26 26.55
C ALA A 9 -47.01 -21.85 26.93
N GLU A 10 -46.59 -20.79 26.22
CA GLU A 10 -46.90 -19.39 26.59
C GLU A 10 -48.07 -18.77 25.80
N LEU A 11 -48.71 -19.51 24.89
CA LEU A 11 -49.66 -18.98 23.89
C LEU A 11 -51.14 -18.87 24.34
N ASN A 12 -51.47 -19.10 25.61
CA ASN A 12 -52.86 -19.32 26.05
C ASN A 12 -53.54 -18.15 26.78
N THR A 13 -53.18 -16.89 26.53
CA THR A 13 -53.94 -15.74 27.07
C THR A 13 -53.92 -14.53 26.14
N SER A 14 -54.85 -14.45 25.18
CA SER A 14 -55.26 -13.19 24.56
C SER A 14 -56.58 -13.36 23.81
N GLU A 15 -57.68 -12.91 24.42
CA GLU A 15 -58.98 -12.80 23.77
C GLU A 15 -59.10 -11.43 23.07
N ASN A 16 -59.85 -11.46 21.96
CA ASN A 16 -60.57 -10.33 21.34
C ASN A 16 -59.96 -9.62 20.11
N THR A 17 -59.39 -10.38 19.15
CA THR A 17 -59.18 -9.94 17.74
C THR A 17 -59.40 -11.05 16.69
N GLY A 18 -60.04 -12.16 17.08
CA GLY A 18 -60.03 -13.43 16.34
C GLY A 18 -60.80 -13.51 15.01
N GLU A 19 -61.50 -12.45 14.57
CA GLU A 19 -62.34 -12.51 13.35
C GLU A 19 -61.71 -11.95 12.06
N ILE A 20 -60.50 -11.36 12.10
CA ILE A 20 -59.86 -10.82 10.89
C ILE A 20 -58.47 -11.44 10.63
N ILE A 21 -57.75 -11.89 11.66
CA ILE A 21 -56.45 -12.57 11.53
C ILE A 21 -56.33 -13.60 12.67
N PRO A 22 -55.88 -14.86 12.41
CA PRO A 22 -55.64 -15.82 13.48
C PRO A 22 -54.58 -15.30 14.47
N SER A 23 -54.96 -15.06 15.74
CA SER A 23 -54.10 -14.48 16.79
C SER A 23 -52.75 -15.20 16.93
N VAL A 24 -52.75 -16.53 16.90
CA VAL A 24 -51.55 -17.38 17.01
C VAL A 24 -50.54 -17.11 15.87
N ALA A 25 -51.01 -16.75 14.67
CA ALA A 25 -50.14 -16.40 13.55
C ALA A 25 -49.47 -15.03 13.74
N ILE A 26 -50.16 -14.07 14.37
CA ILE A 26 -49.60 -12.74 14.67
C ILE A 26 -48.54 -12.84 15.76
N ASP A 27 -48.83 -13.56 16.85
CA ASP A 27 -47.90 -13.71 17.96
C ASP A 27 -46.60 -14.38 17.52
N LEU A 28 -46.69 -15.40 16.66
CA LEU A 28 -45.51 -16.04 16.04
C LEU A 28 -44.71 -15.06 15.17
N ILE A 29 -45.37 -14.24 14.35
CA ILE A 29 -44.72 -13.23 13.50
C ILE A 29 -43.99 -12.19 14.38
N ILE A 30 -44.62 -11.72 15.46
CA ILE A 30 -44.03 -10.75 16.39
C ILE A 30 -42.82 -11.36 17.11
N ALA A 31 -42.94 -12.61 17.58
CA ALA A 31 -41.85 -13.32 18.24
C ALA A 31 -40.66 -13.51 17.28
N GLN A 32 -40.91 -13.97 16.05
CA GLN A 32 -39.87 -14.13 15.03
C GLN A 32 -39.19 -12.80 14.68
N ARG A 33 -39.97 -11.72 14.52
CA ARG A 33 -39.42 -10.37 14.27
C ARG A 33 -38.51 -9.93 15.40
N THR A 34 -38.94 -10.08 16.64
CA THR A 34 -38.19 -9.67 17.83
C THR A 34 -36.90 -10.45 17.97
N ALA A 35 -36.98 -11.78 17.84
CA ALA A 35 -35.81 -12.66 17.86
C ALA A 35 -34.83 -12.34 16.72
N GLY A 36 -35.34 -12.10 15.50
CA GLY A 36 -34.52 -11.74 14.35
C GLY A 36 -33.77 -10.42 14.52
N ILE A 37 -34.42 -9.39 15.08
CA ILE A 37 -33.76 -8.12 15.40
C ILE A 37 -32.68 -8.32 16.47
N ALA A 38 -32.97 -9.09 17.53
CA ALA A 38 -32.00 -9.36 18.59
C ALA A 38 -30.75 -10.08 18.06
N ALA A 39 -30.93 -11.16 17.29
CA ALA A 39 -29.82 -11.91 16.69
C ALA A 39 -29.00 -11.05 15.70
N PHE A 40 -29.66 -10.18 14.93
CA PHE A 40 -28.97 -9.25 14.04
C PHE A 40 -28.11 -8.25 14.81
N MET A 41 -28.63 -7.67 15.90
CA MET A 41 -27.88 -6.73 16.74
C MET A 41 -26.69 -7.39 17.43
N GLU A 42 -26.84 -8.63 17.92
CA GLU A 42 -25.74 -9.43 18.48
C GLU A 42 -24.65 -9.71 17.41
N GLY A 43 -25.07 -10.07 16.19
CA GLY A 43 -24.14 -10.25 15.06
C GLY A 43 -23.35 -8.98 14.76
N LEU A 44 -23.99 -7.80 14.77
CA LEU A 44 -23.31 -6.52 14.57
C LEU A 44 -22.33 -6.18 15.71
N GLU A 45 -22.63 -6.59 16.94
CA GLU A 45 -21.70 -6.42 18.06
C GLU A 45 -20.46 -7.29 17.90
N LYS A 46 -20.64 -8.57 17.51
CA LYS A 46 -19.52 -9.49 17.24
C LYS A 46 -18.65 -9.05 16.07
N LEU A 47 -19.24 -8.51 15.00
CA LEU A 47 -18.48 -7.95 13.89
C LEU A 47 -17.63 -6.75 14.34
N ARG A 48 -18.19 -5.83 15.14
CA ARG A 48 -17.44 -4.69 15.69
C ARG A 48 -16.31 -5.14 16.63
N GLU A 49 -16.55 -6.14 17.48
CA GLU A 49 -15.51 -6.73 18.34
C GLU A 49 -14.36 -7.30 17.51
N ALA A 50 -14.67 -8.07 16.45
CA ALA A 50 -13.67 -8.62 15.55
C ALA A 50 -12.85 -7.52 14.83
N GLU A 51 -13.52 -6.49 14.29
CA GLU A 51 -12.86 -5.35 13.66
C GLU A 51 -11.91 -4.61 14.61
N GLN A 52 -12.30 -4.42 15.87
CA GLN A 52 -11.44 -3.80 16.88
C GLN A 52 -10.19 -4.64 17.16
N LEU A 53 -10.34 -5.96 17.26
CA LEU A 53 -9.21 -6.87 17.46
C LEU A 53 -8.24 -6.84 16.26
N PHE A 54 -8.76 -6.87 15.04
CA PHE A 54 -7.94 -6.79 13.82
C PHE A 54 -7.27 -5.43 13.67
N ALA A 55 -7.98 -4.33 13.98
CA ALA A 55 -7.43 -2.99 13.98
C ALA A 55 -6.28 -2.86 14.99
N ALA A 56 -6.45 -3.40 16.21
CA ALA A 56 -5.40 -3.43 17.22
C ALA A 56 -4.19 -4.27 16.80
N ALA A 57 -4.41 -5.43 16.18
CA ALA A 57 -3.34 -6.27 15.65
C ALA A 57 -2.56 -5.59 14.51
N ALA A 58 -3.24 -4.82 13.67
CA ALA A 58 -2.62 -4.06 12.57
C ALA A 58 -2.14 -2.65 12.97
N GLU A 59 -2.40 -2.20 14.21
CA GLU A 59 -2.13 -0.84 14.69
C GLU A 59 -2.77 0.25 13.81
N LYS A 60 -4.06 0.07 13.51
CA LYS A 60 -4.90 1.00 12.75
C LYS A 60 -6.02 1.56 13.62
N ASP A 61 -6.44 2.79 13.36
CA ASP A 61 -7.60 3.40 14.03
C ASP A 61 -8.92 2.70 13.68
N TRP A 62 -8.97 2.09 12.50
CA TRP A 62 -10.13 1.34 11.99
C TRP A 62 -9.67 0.27 11.00
N PHE A 63 -10.43 -0.82 10.88
CA PHE A 63 -10.14 -1.91 9.95
C PHE A 63 -11.17 -1.93 8.82
N SER A 64 -10.71 -1.71 7.58
CA SER A 64 -11.52 -1.82 6.35
C SER A 64 -11.41 -3.20 5.72
N GLY A 65 -12.36 -3.53 4.86
CA GLY A 65 -12.20 -4.62 3.87
C GLY A 65 -12.92 -5.91 4.23
N LEU A 66 -13.63 -5.93 5.36
CA LEU A 66 -14.51 -7.06 5.71
C LEU A 66 -15.90 -6.96 5.11
N ASP A 67 -16.33 -5.79 4.63
CA ASP A 67 -17.69 -5.55 4.14
C ASP A 67 -18.12 -6.57 3.07
N GLU A 68 -17.27 -6.79 2.07
CA GLU A 68 -17.53 -7.74 1.00
C GLU A 68 -17.49 -9.19 1.51
N ILE A 69 -16.59 -9.49 2.46
CA ILE A 69 -16.43 -10.83 3.04
C ILE A 69 -17.67 -11.17 3.88
N VAL A 70 -18.19 -10.24 4.66
CA VAL A 70 -19.43 -10.39 5.44
C VAL A 70 -20.63 -10.53 4.50
N ALA A 71 -20.72 -9.69 3.47
CA ALA A 71 -21.83 -9.71 2.52
C ALA A 71 -21.92 -11.04 1.74
N THR A 72 -20.76 -11.57 1.32
CA THR A 72 -20.67 -12.86 0.61
C THR A 72 -20.79 -14.05 1.56
N GLY A 73 -20.14 -14.00 2.72
CA GLY A 73 -20.11 -15.06 3.72
C GLY A 73 -21.48 -15.38 4.34
N ARG A 74 -22.38 -14.39 4.42
CA ARG A 74 -23.77 -14.60 4.89
C ARG A 74 -24.54 -15.67 4.09
N ARG A 75 -24.15 -15.92 2.83
CA ARG A 75 -24.80 -16.89 1.93
C ARG A 75 -24.13 -18.27 1.97
N CYS A 76 -23.05 -18.42 2.72
CA CYS A 76 -22.28 -19.66 2.82
C CYS A 76 -22.90 -20.57 3.89
N HIS A 77 -23.28 -21.78 3.49
CA HIS A 77 -23.92 -22.76 4.39
C HIS A 77 -23.19 -24.09 4.45
N LYS A 78 -22.28 -24.36 3.50
CA LYS A 78 -21.48 -25.58 3.48
C LYS A 78 -20.15 -25.33 4.17
N GLU A 79 -19.61 -26.37 4.80
CA GLU A 79 -18.33 -26.30 5.52
C GLU A 79 -17.19 -25.73 4.66
N ASN A 80 -17.07 -26.20 3.41
CA ASN A 80 -16.04 -25.71 2.48
C ASN A 80 -16.17 -24.21 2.16
N ASP A 81 -17.41 -23.71 2.09
CA ASP A 81 -17.66 -22.30 1.82
C ASP A 81 -17.31 -21.45 3.05
N ILE A 82 -17.61 -21.94 4.25
CA ILE A 82 -17.27 -21.31 5.53
C ILE A 82 -15.74 -21.25 5.70
N GLU A 83 -15.03 -22.32 5.38
CA GLU A 83 -13.56 -22.35 5.47
C GLU A 83 -12.91 -21.43 4.41
N ALA A 84 -13.51 -21.29 3.23
CA ALA A 84 -13.08 -20.28 2.26
C ALA A 84 -13.25 -18.85 2.79
N VAL A 85 -14.36 -18.57 3.49
CA VAL A 85 -14.57 -17.28 4.18
C VAL A 85 -13.52 -17.07 5.26
N ARG A 86 -13.24 -18.08 6.11
CA ARG A 86 -12.21 -18.00 7.15
C ARG A 86 -10.84 -17.63 6.56
N ARG A 87 -10.41 -18.31 5.49
CA ARG A 87 -9.15 -17.99 4.80
C ARG A 87 -9.11 -16.58 4.22
N ARG A 88 -10.23 -16.09 3.65
CA ARG A 88 -10.32 -14.70 3.15
C ARG A 88 -10.18 -13.68 4.28
N VAL A 89 -10.81 -13.91 5.43
CA VAL A 89 -10.67 -13.06 6.62
C VAL A 89 -9.21 -13.07 7.09
N ALA A 90 -8.62 -14.24 7.29
CA ALA A 90 -7.24 -14.39 7.76
C ALA A 90 -6.26 -13.59 6.87
N ARG A 91 -6.29 -13.81 5.56
CA ARG A 91 -5.43 -13.08 4.61
C ARG A 91 -5.61 -11.56 4.67
N CYS A 92 -6.85 -11.08 4.79
CA CYS A 92 -7.12 -9.63 4.89
C CYS A 92 -6.46 -9.03 6.14
N VAL A 93 -6.51 -9.75 7.25
CA VAL A 93 -5.86 -9.35 8.51
C VAL A 93 -4.34 -9.48 8.41
N ASP A 94 -3.85 -10.61 7.91
CA ASP A 94 -2.42 -10.91 7.75
C ASP A 94 -1.71 -9.86 6.88
N SER A 95 -2.28 -9.50 5.73
CA SER A 95 -1.73 -8.44 4.86
C SER A 95 -1.58 -7.09 5.59
N SER A 96 -2.55 -6.73 6.44
CA SER A 96 -2.47 -5.53 7.26
C SER A 96 -1.39 -5.62 8.34
N ILE A 97 -1.26 -6.78 8.99
CA ILE A 97 -0.22 -7.01 10.01
C ILE A 97 1.18 -7.03 9.37
N TRP A 98 1.36 -7.67 8.21
CA TRP A 98 2.62 -7.62 7.48
C TRP A 98 3.01 -6.20 7.08
N THR A 99 2.04 -5.40 6.63
CA THR A 99 2.27 -3.97 6.35
C THR A 99 2.79 -3.23 7.59
N ARG A 100 2.19 -3.47 8.77
CA ARG A 100 2.67 -2.93 10.04
C ARG A 100 4.11 -3.38 10.34
N LEU A 101 4.36 -4.69 10.31
CA LEU A 101 5.67 -5.27 10.63
C LEU A 101 6.77 -4.71 9.71
N MET A 102 6.54 -4.64 8.41
CA MET A 102 7.48 -4.11 7.42
C MET A 102 7.76 -2.61 7.62
N THR A 103 6.75 -1.86 8.04
CA THR A 103 6.89 -0.44 8.38
C THR A 103 7.72 -0.24 9.64
N GLN A 104 7.38 -0.95 10.73
CA GLN A 104 8.01 -0.76 12.05
C GLN A 104 9.46 -1.26 12.10
N THR A 105 9.78 -2.30 11.35
CA THR A 105 11.16 -2.79 11.21
C THR A 105 12.00 -1.93 10.26
N GLY A 106 11.37 -0.95 9.59
CA GLY A 106 12.02 -0.08 8.61
C GLY A 106 12.38 -0.81 7.32
N MET A 107 11.86 -2.01 7.04
CA MET A 107 12.20 -2.75 5.83
C MET A 107 11.71 -2.02 4.57
N PHE A 108 10.53 -1.41 4.61
CA PHE A 108 10.04 -0.57 3.51
C PHE A 108 10.93 0.64 3.21
N THR A 109 11.72 1.12 4.18
CA THR A 109 12.65 2.24 3.94
C THR A 109 13.84 1.86 3.07
N LEU A 110 14.05 0.56 2.83
CA LEU A 110 15.15 0.03 2.03
C LEU A 110 14.73 -0.33 0.60
N MET A 111 13.43 -0.46 0.37
CA MET A 111 12.86 -0.95 -0.88
C MET A 111 12.59 0.21 -1.86
N SER A 112 12.74 -0.03 -3.17
CA SER A 112 12.21 0.82 -4.24
C SER A 112 10.69 0.76 -4.30
N SER A 113 10.06 1.68 -5.03
CA SER A 113 8.61 1.59 -5.28
C SER A 113 8.24 0.29 -6.00
N GLU A 114 9.07 -0.18 -6.94
CA GLU A 114 8.82 -1.43 -7.65
C GLU A 114 8.90 -2.66 -6.73
N GLN A 115 9.87 -2.68 -5.81
CA GLN A 115 9.96 -3.73 -4.79
C GLN A 115 8.77 -3.69 -3.82
N HIS A 116 8.29 -2.49 -3.46
CA HIS A 116 7.10 -2.32 -2.64
C HIS A 116 5.83 -2.80 -3.36
N ASP A 117 5.71 -2.53 -4.66
CA ASP A 117 4.59 -3.01 -5.47
C ASP A 117 4.57 -4.54 -5.55
N LYS A 118 5.72 -5.18 -5.81
CA LYS A 118 5.84 -6.65 -5.81
C LYS A 118 5.49 -7.27 -4.46
N TRP A 119 5.91 -6.63 -3.37
CA TRP A 119 5.56 -7.07 -2.02
C TRP A 119 4.05 -6.95 -1.76
N ASN A 120 3.44 -5.84 -2.15
CA ASN A 120 1.99 -5.66 -2.05
C ASN A 120 1.23 -6.69 -2.88
N ASP A 121 1.65 -6.94 -4.12
CA ASP A 121 1.04 -7.94 -4.99
C ASP A 121 1.07 -9.32 -4.31
N GLN A 122 2.19 -9.71 -3.69
CA GLN A 122 2.29 -10.94 -2.91
C GLN A 122 1.32 -10.94 -1.71
N LEU A 123 1.28 -9.86 -0.92
CA LEU A 123 0.42 -9.75 0.26
C LEU A 123 -1.07 -9.83 -0.06
N TYR A 124 -1.50 -9.34 -1.22
CA TYR A 124 -2.91 -9.37 -1.63
C TYR A 124 -3.27 -10.59 -2.50
N SER A 125 -2.30 -11.48 -2.76
CA SER A 125 -2.51 -12.74 -3.52
C SER A 125 -2.84 -13.94 -2.62
N GLU A 126 -2.96 -15.13 -3.20
CA GLU A 126 -3.06 -16.40 -2.43
C GLU A 126 -1.74 -16.81 -1.77
N GLU A 127 -0.62 -16.15 -2.12
CA GLU A 127 0.72 -16.44 -1.59
C GLU A 127 1.06 -15.64 -0.33
N CYS A 128 0.10 -14.87 0.21
CA CYS A 128 0.30 -14.13 1.45
C CYS A 128 0.62 -15.10 2.60
N PRO A 129 1.78 -14.97 3.26
CA PRO A 129 2.14 -15.87 4.35
C PRO A 129 1.25 -15.60 5.56
N GLU A 130 0.74 -16.66 6.18
CA GLU A 130 0.00 -16.55 7.44
C GLU A 130 0.88 -15.90 8.52
N VAL A 131 0.33 -15.01 9.33
CA VAL A 131 1.07 -14.39 10.43
C VAL A 131 1.17 -15.37 11.60
N THR A 132 2.22 -16.18 11.56
CA THR A 132 2.68 -17.03 12.66
C THR A 132 4.08 -16.60 13.08
N LEU A 133 4.50 -16.93 14.31
CA LEU A 133 5.83 -16.57 14.80
C LEU A 133 6.94 -17.13 13.87
N ASP A 134 6.80 -18.38 13.43
CA ASP A 134 7.77 -19.03 12.55
C ASP A 134 7.86 -18.35 11.18
N ASN A 135 6.70 -18.00 10.58
CA ASN A 135 6.67 -17.28 9.31
C ASN A 135 7.26 -15.87 9.44
N VAL A 136 6.97 -15.16 10.54
CA VAL A 136 7.55 -13.84 10.84
C VAL A 136 9.06 -13.94 10.95
N ILE A 137 9.58 -14.86 11.76
CA ILE A 137 11.03 -15.04 11.94
C ILE A 137 11.69 -15.41 10.62
N SER A 138 11.14 -16.38 9.88
CA SER A 138 11.69 -16.84 8.60
C SER A 138 11.76 -15.71 7.56
N THR A 139 10.67 -14.96 7.41
CA THR A 139 10.59 -13.83 6.47
C THR A 139 11.58 -12.74 6.84
N PHE A 140 11.67 -12.35 8.12
CA PHE A 140 12.63 -11.32 8.54
C PHE A 140 14.09 -11.78 8.44
N GLN A 141 14.39 -13.05 8.70
CA GLN A 141 15.74 -13.59 8.46
C GLN A 141 16.12 -13.49 6.98
N HIS A 142 15.19 -13.84 6.08
CA HIS A 142 15.40 -13.71 4.65
C HIS A 142 15.63 -12.25 4.24
N LEU A 143 14.76 -11.34 4.67
CA LEU A 143 14.86 -9.90 4.37
C LEU A 143 16.14 -9.27 4.93
N HIS A 144 16.58 -9.68 6.12
CA HIS A 144 17.85 -9.21 6.68
C HIS A 144 19.05 -9.74 5.90
N ALA A 145 19.05 -11.02 5.52
CA ALA A 145 20.11 -11.61 4.72
C ALA A 145 20.20 -10.97 3.31
N SER A 146 19.06 -10.60 2.72
CA SER A 146 18.97 -9.97 1.40
C SER A 146 19.02 -8.45 1.43
N LYS A 147 19.12 -7.79 2.60
CA LYS A 147 19.07 -6.31 2.73
C LYS A 147 20.00 -5.57 1.78
N ASN A 148 21.24 -6.02 1.64
CA ASN A 148 22.20 -5.40 0.72
C ASN A 148 21.79 -5.59 -0.74
N GLU A 149 21.27 -6.76 -1.10
CA GLU A 149 20.73 -7.05 -2.43
C GLU A 149 19.52 -6.17 -2.74
N THR A 150 18.59 -6.05 -1.77
CA THR A 150 17.41 -5.19 -1.87
C THR A 150 17.80 -3.76 -2.16
N PHE A 151 18.78 -3.22 -1.44
CA PHE A 151 19.32 -1.89 -1.65
C PHE A 151 19.92 -1.71 -3.05
N VAL A 152 20.76 -2.65 -3.50
CA VAL A 152 21.40 -2.59 -4.82
C VAL A 152 20.35 -2.69 -5.94
N THR A 153 19.36 -3.58 -5.79
CA THR A 153 18.25 -3.69 -6.72
C THR A 153 17.44 -2.40 -6.78
N GLY A 154 17.21 -1.74 -5.64
CA GLY A 154 16.53 -0.45 -5.62
C GLY A 154 17.28 0.65 -6.39
N ILE A 155 18.62 0.66 -6.36
CA ILE A 155 19.42 1.53 -7.23
C ILE A 155 19.19 1.16 -8.70
N ILE A 156 19.21 -0.13 -9.05
CA ILE A 156 19.00 -0.60 -10.42
C ILE A 156 17.62 -0.18 -10.96
N ASP A 157 16.58 -0.25 -10.13
CA ASP A 157 15.22 0.15 -10.51
C ASP A 157 15.13 1.65 -10.84
N VAL A 158 15.89 2.50 -10.13
CA VAL A 158 16.03 3.94 -10.46
C VAL A 158 16.62 4.10 -11.86
N PHE A 159 17.67 3.34 -12.21
CA PHE A 159 18.26 3.39 -13.54
C PHE A 159 17.29 2.90 -14.60
N ARG A 160 16.65 1.73 -14.42
CA ARG A 160 15.72 1.13 -15.40
C ARG A 160 14.61 2.09 -15.87
N ASN A 161 14.19 2.97 -14.97
CA ASN A 161 13.11 3.93 -15.21
C ASN A 161 13.59 5.27 -15.82
N LEU A 162 14.88 5.43 -16.17
CA LEU A 162 15.37 6.59 -16.92
C LEU A 162 14.88 6.58 -18.37
N SER A 163 14.72 7.78 -18.95
CA SER A 163 14.51 7.92 -20.39
C SER A 163 15.84 7.75 -21.13
N TRP A 164 15.89 6.85 -22.10
CA TRP A 164 17.13 6.47 -22.80
C TRP A 164 17.43 7.30 -24.04
N ASP A 165 16.51 8.18 -24.44
CA ASP A 165 16.63 8.99 -25.65
C ASP A 165 17.64 10.15 -25.51
N TYR A 166 18.17 10.36 -24.30
CA TYR A 166 19.04 11.47 -23.97
C TYR A 166 20.50 11.05 -23.84
N LYS A 167 21.40 11.71 -24.59
CA LYS A 167 22.86 11.46 -24.55
C LYS A 167 23.48 11.58 -23.15
N THR A 168 22.88 12.36 -22.25
CA THR A 168 23.35 12.54 -20.87
C THR A 168 22.96 11.39 -19.94
N ASN A 169 21.93 10.63 -20.31
CA ASN A 169 21.47 9.47 -19.57
C ASN A 169 22.23 8.24 -20.07
N ASN A 170 22.90 7.55 -19.16
CA ASN A 170 23.62 6.33 -19.45
C ASN A 170 23.00 5.21 -18.60
N PRO A 171 22.67 4.04 -19.20
CA PRO A 171 22.00 2.94 -18.49
C PRO A 171 22.79 2.37 -17.32
N CYS A 172 24.09 2.65 -17.26
CA CYS A 172 25.00 2.08 -16.29
C CYS A 172 25.74 3.16 -15.48
N ARG A 173 25.55 4.44 -15.80
CA ARG A 173 26.24 5.56 -15.13
C ARG A 173 25.36 6.79 -14.93
N LEU A 174 25.31 7.28 -13.69
CA LEU A 174 24.88 8.64 -13.40
C LEU A 174 25.97 9.64 -13.82
N SER A 175 25.62 10.47 -14.78
CA SER A 175 26.39 11.67 -15.14
C SER A 175 26.12 12.80 -14.13
N LYS A 176 26.81 13.95 -14.24
CA LYS A 176 26.53 15.15 -13.43
C LYS A 176 25.06 15.62 -13.51
N LYS A 177 24.40 15.33 -14.63
CA LYS A 177 23.01 15.68 -14.91
C LYS A 177 22.33 14.55 -15.66
N ILE A 178 21.08 14.28 -15.30
CA ILE A 178 20.19 13.37 -16.03
C ILE A 178 18.91 14.11 -16.43
N ILE A 179 18.20 13.56 -17.41
CA ILE A 179 16.94 14.09 -17.92
C ILE A 179 15.84 13.05 -17.73
N LEU A 180 14.78 13.44 -17.04
CA LEU A 180 13.61 12.60 -16.87
C LEU A 180 12.53 13.08 -17.83
N GLU A 181 11.94 12.15 -18.58
CA GLU A 181 10.77 12.42 -19.42
C GLU A 181 9.50 12.05 -18.69
N GLY A 182 8.38 12.71 -19.01
CA GLY A 182 7.08 12.36 -18.44
C GLY A 182 6.97 12.61 -16.93
N VAL A 183 7.77 13.54 -16.39
CA VAL A 183 7.70 13.97 -15.00
C VAL A 183 6.41 14.72 -14.71
N LEU A 184 6.04 15.60 -15.64
CA LEU A 184 4.84 16.42 -15.52
C LEU A 184 3.73 15.93 -16.46
N SER A 185 2.51 15.92 -15.94
CA SER A 185 1.30 16.00 -16.75
C SER A 185 1.01 17.47 -17.02
N ILE A 186 0.95 17.86 -18.30
CA ILE A 186 0.66 19.23 -18.71
C ILE A 186 -0.76 19.28 -19.23
N ASN A 187 -1.64 20.01 -18.54
CA ASN A 187 -2.98 20.30 -19.01
C ASN A 187 -2.94 21.58 -19.86
N VAL A 188 -3.41 21.47 -21.10
CA VAL A 188 -3.39 22.57 -22.10
C VAL A 188 -4.76 23.23 -22.29
N SER A 189 -5.72 23.02 -21.38
CA SER A 189 -7.02 23.71 -21.41
C SER A 189 -6.89 25.21 -21.10
N ARG A 190 -8.02 25.92 -20.93
CA ARG A 190 -8.13 27.40 -20.82
C ARG A 190 -7.11 28.06 -19.90
N THR A 191 -6.59 27.34 -18.89
CA THR A 191 -5.44 27.75 -18.10
C THR A 191 -4.44 26.62 -18.10
N ARG A 192 -3.26 26.85 -18.68
CA ARG A 192 -2.20 25.85 -18.72
C ARG A 192 -1.70 25.59 -17.30
N TYR A 193 -1.81 24.36 -16.82
CA TYR A 193 -1.28 23.97 -15.52
C TYR A 193 -0.51 22.65 -15.61
N ALA A 194 0.48 22.50 -14.75
CA ALA A 194 1.28 21.30 -14.63
C ALA A 194 1.02 20.59 -13.28
N SER A 195 1.06 19.27 -13.29
CA SER A 195 1.11 18.45 -12.09
C SER A 195 2.15 17.34 -12.23
N VAL A 196 2.76 16.94 -11.12
CA VAL A 196 3.72 15.83 -11.11
C VAL A 196 2.97 14.51 -11.23
N ARG A 197 3.45 13.60 -12.08
CA ARG A 197 2.89 12.24 -12.18
C ARG A 197 3.33 11.38 -10.99
N SER A 198 2.47 10.49 -10.52
CA SER A 198 2.76 9.63 -9.36
C SER A 198 3.99 8.74 -9.55
N ASN A 199 4.19 8.20 -10.75
CA ASN A 199 5.37 7.41 -11.08
C ASN A 199 6.66 8.23 -11.02
N ALA A 200 6.62 9.49 -11.47
CA ALA A 200 7.76 10.40 -11.38
C ALA A 200 8.05 10.82 -9.93
N GLN A 201 7.02 11.01 -9.11
CA GLN A 201 7.18 11.25 -7.67
C GLN A 201 7.87 10.06 -6.99
N ASN A 202 7.42 8.83 -7.26
CA ASN A 202 8.04 7.62 -6.73
C ASN A 202 9.50 7.50 -7.20
N TRP A 203 9.77 7.77 -8.47
CA TRP A 203 11.12 7.76 -9.00
C TRP A 203 12.06 8.75 -8.28
N ILE A 204 11.58 9.97 -8.02
CA ILE A 204 12.36 10.99 -7.28
C ILE A 204 12.62 10.55 -5.84
N ASN A 205 11.61 9.95 -5.19
CA ASN A 205 11.77 9.37 -3.85
C ASN A 205 12.80 8.24 -3.83
N ASP A 206 12.77 7.35 -4.81
CA ASP A 206 13.69 6.22 -4.92
C ASP A 206 15.13 6.69 -5.18
N LEU A 207 15.30 7.70 -6.04
CA LEU A 207 16.59 8.35 -6.26
C LEU A 207 17.13 8.96 -4.95
N ALA A 208 16.33 9.77 -4.25
CA ALA A 208 16.75 10.40 -3.00
C ALA A 208 17.06 9.37 -1.91
N ARG A 209 16.27 8.30 -1.82
CA ARG A 209 16.52 7.18 -0.90
C ARG A 209 17.89 6.55 -1.12
N ALA A 210 18.31 6.34 -2.36
CA ALA A 210 19.64 5.82 -2.65
C ALA A 210 20.74 6.72 -2.07
N PHE A 211 20.60 8.04 -2.19
CA PHE A 211 21.52 9.00 -1.57
C PHE A 211 21.48 8.95 -0.03
N CYS A 212 20.29 8.96 0.58
CA CYS A 212 20.14 8.86 2.04
C CYS A 212 20.85 7.62 2.59
N LEU A 213 20.65 6.45 1.96
CA LEU A 213 21.24 5.19 2.41
C LEU A 213 22.76 5.17 2.26
N LEU A 214 23.32 5.73 1.18
CA LEU A 214 24.77 5.85 0.98
C LEU A 214 25.43 6.85 1.92
N ASP A 215 24.72 7.92 2.28
CA ASP A 215 25.17 8.93 3.24
C ASP A 215 24.86 8.54 4.69
N LYS A 216 24.30 7.33 4.91
CA LYS A 216 23.92 6.78 6.22
C LYS A 216 22.93 7.66 6.99
N LYS A 217 22.04 8.35 6.27
CA LYS A 217 20.93 9.13 6.82
C LYS A 217 19.65 8.33 6.83
N ASN A 218 18.74 8.74 7.71
CA ASN A 218 17.39 8.19 7.74
C ASN A 218 16.65 8.54 6.45
N VAL A 219 15.95 7.57 5.89
CA VAL A 219 15.09 7.78 4.74
C VAL A 219 13.80 8.45 5.22
N PRO A 220 13.39 9.59 4.66
CA PRO A 220 12.16 10.25 5.07
C PRO A 220 10.93 9.40 4.72
N ASP A 221 9.87 9.55 5.52
CA ASP A 221 8.54 9.05 5.20
C ASP A 221 8.09 9.60 3.83
N SER A 222 7.42 8.79 3.02
CA SER A 222 7.06 9.13 1.64
C SER A 222 6.23 10.42 1.54
N ARG A 223 5.46 10.79 2.57
CA ARG A 223 4.64 12.02 2.61
C ARG A 223 5.48 13.29 2.67
N VAL A 224 6.71 13.20 3.19
CA VAL A 224 7.65 14.32 3.35
C VAL A 224 8.95 14.13 2.58
N ALA A 225 9.09 13.03 1.84
CA ALA A 225 10.23 12.74 0.98
C ALA A 225 10.33 13.73 -0.20
N GLU A 226 11.48 13.74 -0.86
CA GLU A 226 11.89 14.71 -1.87
C GLU A 226 10.92 14.78 -3.06
N GLY A 227 10.32 13.65 -3.47
CA GLY A 227 9.30 13.62 -4.51
C GLY A 227 8.01 14.33 -4.09
N SER A 228 7.60 14.19 -2.82
CA SER A 228 6.44 14.90 -2.28
C SER A 228 6.71 16.40 -2.17
N GLN A 229 7.90 16.79 -1.70
CA GLN A 229 8.33 18.19 -1.69
C GLN A 229 8.41 18.79 -3.10
N TYR A 230 8.90 18.03 -4.09
CA TYR A 230 8.93 18.44 -5.49
C TYR A 230 7.51 18.63 -6.05
N ARG A 231 6.58 17.72 -5.74
CA ARG A 231 5.17 17.86 -6.12
C ARG A 231 4.54 19.12 -5.54
N ASP A 232 4.82 19.42 -4.28
CA ASP A 232 4.31 20.63 -3.63
C ASP A 232 4.91 21.89 -4.25
N PHE A 233 6.23 21.88 -4.55
CA PHE A 233 6.90 22.94 -5.30
C PHE A 233 6.26 23.18 -6.67
N ILE A 234 5.96 22.13 -7.44
CA ILE A 234 5.28 22.25 -8.73
C ILE A 234 3.85 22.74 -8.57
N SER A 235 3.15 22.32 -7.53
CA SER A 235 1.76 22.75 -7.30
C SER A 235 1.68 24.27 -7.09
N LEU A 236 2.64 24.84 -6.35
CA LEU A 236 2.78 26.29 -6.14
C LEU A 236 3.18 27.05 -7.41
N ASN A 237 3.92 26.41 -8.33
CA ASN A 237 4.42 27.02 -9.57
C ASN A 237 3.75 26.46 -10.83
N SER A 238 2.56 25.88 -10.69
CA SER A 238 1.94 25.02 -11.70
C SER A 238 1.60 25.74 -13.01
N TYR A 239 1.45 27.07 -12.96
CA TYR A 239 1.10 27.92 -14.10
C TYR A 239 2.30 28.51 -14.84
N THR A 240 3.48 28.57 -14.20
CA THR A 240 4.68 29.23 -14.77
C THR A 240 5.82 28.25 -15.01
N LEU A 241 5.91 27.18 -14.20
CA LEU A 241 7.09 26.32 -14.05
C LEU A 241 8.38 27.10 -13.75
N GLU A 242 8.25 28.27 -13.12
CA GLU A 242 9.40 29.08 -12.71
C GLU A 242 10.11 28.50 -11.50
N GLY A 243 11.42 28.76 -11.44
CA GLY A 243 12.28 28.32 -10.34
C GLY A 243 12.94 26.97 -10.58
N VAL A 244 13.71 26.57 -9.57
CA VAL A 244 14.44 25.31 -9.53
C VAL A 244 14.18 24.72 -8.14
N PHE A 245 13.62 23.52 -8.10
CA PHE A 245 13.50 22.78 -6.86
C PHE A 245 14.89 22.35 -6.41
N SER A 246 15.19 22.44 -5.11
CA SER A 246 16.46 22.01 -4.55
C SER A 246 16.20 21.19 -3.31
N CYS A 247 16.84 20.02 -3.23
CA CYS A 247 17.00 19.26 -2.00
C CYS A 247 18.50 19.11 -1.68
N GLU A 248 18.84 18.26 -0.71
CA GLU A 248 20.23 18.01 -0.33
C GLU A 248 21.06 17.35 -1.45
N TRP A 249 20.43 16.49 -2.25
CA TRP A 249 21.11 15.55 -3.17
C TRP A 249 21.19 16.06 -4.62
N PHE A 250 20.23 16.87 -5.02
CA PHE A 250 20.10 17.35 -6.39
C PHE A 250 19.18 18.57 -6.50
N THR A 251 19.24 19.22 -7.66
CA THR A 251 18.28 20.23 -8.09
C THR A 251 17.45 19.73 -9.26
N ILE A 252 16.19 20.16 -9.37
CA ILE A 252 15.28 19.79 -10.46
C ILE A 252 14.76 21.06 -11.14
N LYS A 253 15.07 21.19 -12.44
CA LYS A 253 14.47 22.20 -13.32
C LYS A 253 13.45 21.54 -14.24
N SER A 254 12.23 22.05 -14.25
CA SER A 254 11.11 21.46 -15.01
C SER A 254 10.80 22.23 -16.28
N PHE A 255 10.26 21.55 -17.29
CA PHE A 255 10.00 22.13 -18.60
C PHE A 255 8.59 21.82 -19.07
N TRP A 256 8.01 22.73 -19.87
CA TRP A 256 6.65 22.59 -20.43
C TRP A 256 6.48 21.39 -21.39
N LYS A 257 7.57 20.76 -21.83
CA LYS A 257 7.51 19.47 -22.54
C LYS A 257 7.01 18.33 -21.63
N GLY A 258 7.07 18.52 -20.31
CA GLY A 258 6.81 17.48 -19.32
C GLY A 258 8.08 16.82 -18.79
N SER A 259 9.25 17.24 -19.27
CA SER A 259 10.55 16.75 -18.82
C SER A 259 11.08 17.54 -17.62
N ALA A 260 12.02 16.93 -16.88
CA ALA A 260 12.77 17.60 -15.84
C ALA A 260 14.27 17.27 -15.93
N HIS A 261 15.12 18.25 -15.68
CA HIS A 261 16.57 18.08 -15.59
C HIS A 261 16.96 17.98 -14.13
N VAL A 262 17.54 16.85 -13.74
CA VAL A 262 18.07 16.62 -12.40
C VAL A 262 19.58 16.83 -12.44
N THR A 263 20.08 17.76 -11.62
CA THR A 263 21.52 18.04 -11.50
C THR A 263 21.98 17.68 -10.10
N PHE A 264 22.91 16.73 -9.99
CA PHE A 264 23.38 16.23 -8.70
C PHE A 264 24.31 17.24 -8.01
N THR A 265 24.15 17.37 -6.70
CA THR A 265 24.95 18.25 -5.84
C THR A 265 25.99 17.49 -5.00
N ARG A 266 25.86 16.16 -4.90
CA ARG A 266 26.75 15.25 -4.16
C ARG A 266 27.54 14.32 -5.10
N PRO A 267 28.61 14.80 -5.75
CA PRO A 267 29.39 14.00 -6.70
C PRO A 267 30.03 12.77 -6.05
N ASP A 268 30.40 12.86 -4.77
CA ASP A 268 30.94 11.76 -3.98
C ASP A 268 29.97 10.57 -3.85
N LEU A 269 28.67 10.85 -3.71
CA LEU A 269 27.65 9.81 -3.64
C LEU A 269 27.28 9.28 -5.03
N VAL A 270 27.33 10.12 -6.06
CA VAL A 270 27.17 9.70 -7.46
C VAL A 270 28.26 8.70 -7.85
N GLU A 271 29.51 8.92 -7.44
CA GLU A 271 30.59 7.96 -7.66
C GLU A 271 30.31 6.61 -6.98
N LYS A 272 29.86 6.60 -5.72
CA LYS A 272 29.48 5.36 -5.03
C LYS A 272 28.36 4.60 -5.73
N ILE A 273 27.32 5.30 -6.21
CA ILE A 273 26.24 4.69 -6.99
C ILE A 273 26.82 4.02 -8.26
N ASN A 274 27.69 4.74 -8.96
CA ASN A 274 28.32 4.22 -10.17
C ASN A 274 29.23 3.01 -9.89
N GLU A 275 29.91 2.95 -8.75
CA GLU A 275 30.72 1.80 -8.33
C GLU A 275 29.88 0.57 -8.00
N ILE A 276 28.72 0.77 -7.37
CA ILE A 276 27.74 -0.30 -7.14
C ILE A 276 27.22 -0.84 -8.47
N MET A 277 26.87 0.05 -9.40
CA MET A 277 26.42 -0.35 -10.74
C MET A 277 27.51 -1.08 -11.53
N ALA A 278 28.75 -0.59 -11.47
CA ALA A 278 29.91 -1.23 -12.07
C ALA A 278 30.11 -2.67 -11.58
N SER A 279 29.95 -2.86 -10.27
CA SER A 279 30.14 -4.17 -9.64
C SER A 279 29.07 -5.18 -10.07
N ARG A 280 27.86 -4.70 -10.42
CA ARG A 280 26.75 -5.55 -10.88
C ARG A 280 26.75 -5.81 -12.37
N TYR A 281 27.22 -4.85 -13.15
CA TYR A 281 27.27 -4.91 -14.59
C TYR A 281 28.69 -4.57 -15.08
N PRO A 282 29.66 -5.47 -14.86
CA PRO A 282 31.08 -5.20 -15.11
C PRO A 282 31.38 -4.86 -16.57
N ASP A 283 30.60 -5.39 -17.51
CA ASP A 283 30.78 -5.15 -18.94
C ASP A 283 29.98 -3.93 -19.47
N ALA A 284 29.18 -3.29 -18.62
CA ALA A 284 28.24 -2.27 -19.05
C ALA A 284 28.76 -0.83 -18.89
N LEU A 285 29.87 -0.65 -18.18
CA LEU A 285 30.57 0.63 -18.08
C LEU A 285 31.80 0.63 -18.99
N PRO A 286 32.01 1.68 -19.82
CA PRO A 286 33.28 1.84 -20.51
C PRO A 286 34.41 1.91 -19.50
N SER A 287 35.55 1.27 -19.81
CA SER A 287 36.77 1.31 -19.01
C SER A 287 37.09 2.74 -18.58
N ARG A 288 37.40 2.96 -17.29
CA ARG A 288 37.83 4.27 -16.77
C ARG A 288 39.02 4.75 -17.62
N VAL A 289 38.81 5.77 -18.46
CA VAL A 289 39.87 6.53 -19.17
C VAL A 289 40.09 7.84 -18.44
#